data_AF-A0A2K8SEV8-F1
#
_entry.id   AF-A0A2K8SEV8-F1
#
_cell.length_a   1.000
_cell.length_b   1.000
_cell.length_c   1.000
_cell.angle_alpha   90.00
_cell.angle_beta   90.00
_cell.angle_gamma   90.00
#
_symmetry.space_group_name_H-M   'P 1'
#
loop_
_entity.id
_entity.type
_entity.pdbx_description
1 polymer ?
#
loop_
_entity_poly.entity_id
_entity_poly.type
_entity_poly.pdbx_seq_one_letter_code
_entity_poly.pdbx_strand_id
1 'polypeptide(L)'
;MDELLRFIFRILNVIFIIFIFDLLFGGRRRRNGGRTRNNDNSQSRYSNEDTVGGAGYDQSRSYSDFYQGESQLEQAYQALGLVRGCSLKEVKKRYIELAKKNHPDKNPNKVEAQAEMTKINNAYETIVEDFNRRK
;
A
#
# COMPACT_ATOMS: atom_id res chain seq x y z
N MET A 1 -22.71 1.05 -36.59
CA MET A 1 -22.20 -0.33 -36.50
C MET A 1 -20.96 -0.43 -35.60
N ASP A 2 -20.21 0.66 -35.41
CA ASP A 2 -18.90 0.67 -34.71
C ASP A 2 -18.96 0.70 -33.18
N GLU A 3 -20.01 1.28 -32.60
CA GLU A 3 -20.22 1.35 -31.14
C GLU A 3 -20.43 -0.04 -30.51
N LEU A 4 -21.20 -0.90 -31.19
CA LEU A 4 -21.53 -2.24 -30.73
C LEU A 4 -20.30 -3.16 -30.80
N LEU A 5 -19.48 -3.05 -31.84
CA LEU A 5 -18.21 -3.77 -31.95
C LEU A 5 -17.20 -3.33 -30.87
N ARG A 6 -17.06 -2.02 -30.61
CA ARG A 6 -16.20 -1.50 -29.54
C ARG A 6 -16.63 -1.95 -28.14
N PHE A 7 -17.93 -2.11 -27.91
CA PHE A 7 -18.48 -2.63 -26.66
C PHE A 7 -18.23 -4.15 -26.51
N ILE A 8 -18.43 -4.92 -27.59
CA ILE A 8 -18.16 -6.36 -27.62
C ILE A 8 -16.67 -6.65 -27.37
N PHE A 9 -15.75 -5.91 -28.00
CA PHE A 9 -14.31 -6.07 -27.77
C PHE A 9 -13.86 -5.64 -26.36
N ARG A 10 -14.58 -4.73 -25.69
CA ARG A 10 -14.36 -4.36 -24.29
C ARG A 10 -14.78 -5.47 -23.32
N ILE A 11 -15.93 -6.08 -23.56
CA ILE A 11 -16.43 -7.20 -22.75
C ILE A 11 -15.51 -8.43 -22.93
N LEU A 12 -15.10 -8.73 -24.17
CA LEU A 12 -14.20 -9.85 -24.45
C LEU A 12 -12.83 -9.68 -23.76
N ASN A 13 -12.28 -8.47 -23.73
CA ASN A 13 -11.02 -8.20 -23.02
C ASN A 13 -11.15 -8.39 -21.50
N VAL A 14 -12.26 -7.96 -20.90
CA VAL A 14 -12.49 -8.13 -19.45
C VAL A 14 -12.64 -9.61 -19.09
N ILE A 15 -13.39 -10.37 -19.89
CA ILE A 15 -13.56 -11.82 -19.69
C ILE A 15 -12.23 -12.56 -19.86
N PHE A 16 -11.43 -12.18 -20.85
CA PHE A 16 -10.11 -12.78 -21.10
C PHE A 16 -9.12 -12.51 -19.95
N ILE A 17 -9.14 -11.31 -19.37
CA ILE A 17 -8.32 -10.96 -18.20
C ILE A 17 -8.72 -11.78 -16.96
N ILE A 18 -10.02 -11.97 -16.72
CA ILE A 18 -10.52 -12.80 -15.61
C ILE A 18 -10.13 -14.27 -15.81
N PHE A 19 -10.22 -14.78 -17.04
CA PHE A 19 -9.83 -16.15 -17.39
C PHE A 19 -8.32 -16.39 -17.21
N ILE A 20 -7.49 -15.42 -17.58
CA ILE A 20 -6.03 -15.46 -17.34
C ILE A 20 -5.74 -15.44 -15.84
N PHE A 21 -6.44 -14.62 -15.05
CA PHE A 21 -6.23 -14.54 -13.61
C PHE A 21 -6.61 -15.84 -12.89
N ASP A 22 -7.73 -16.47 -13.28
CA ASP A 22 -8.15 -17.77 -12.73
C ASP A 22 -7.18 -18.90 -13.14
N LEU A 23 -6.63 -18.83 -14.36
CA LEU A 23 -5.58 -19.74 -14.84
C LEU A 23 -4.25 -19.57 -14.07
N LEU A 24 -3.91 -18.35 -13.66
CA LEU A 24 -2.65 -18.04 -12.97
C LEU A 24 -2.73 -18.26 -11.44
N PHE A 25 -3.90 -18.04 -10.82
CA PHE A 25 -4.07 -18.04 -9.36
C PHE A 25 -5.00 -19.14 -8.82
N GLY A 26 -5.63 -19.96 -9.66
CA GLY A 26 -6.52 -21.08 -9.27
C GLY A 26 -5.84 -22.28 -8.57
N GLY A 27 -4.62 -22.13 -8.05
CA GLY A 27 -3.84 -23.18 -7.44
C GLY A 27 -3.97 -23.28 -5.91
N ARG A 28 -4.99 -24.03 -5.45
CA ARG A 28 -5.05 -24.80 -4.19
C ARG A 28 -5.26 -24.03 -2.86
N ARG A 29 -6.49 -24.11 -2.35
CA ARG A 29 -6.79 -24.10 -0.90
C ARG A 29 -6.56 -25.49 -0.28
N ARG A 30 -6.32 -25.50 1.04
CA ARG A 30 -6.20 -26.61 2.03
C ARG A 30 -4.73 -26.88 2.42
N ARG A 31 -4.34 -26.96 3.70
CA ARG A 31 -5.03 -27.65 4.80
C ARG A 31 -4.48 -27.18 6.17
N ASN A 32 -5.41 -27.11 7.12
CA ASN A 32 -5.24 -27.04 8.55
C ASN A 32 -4.38 -28.22 9.09
N GLY A 33 -3.54 -27.95 10.09
CA GLY A 33 -2.73 -28.92 10.83
C GLY A 33 -1.57 -28.20 11.50
N GLY A 34 -1.23 -28.39 12.77
CA GLY A 34 -1.74 -29.22 13.84
C GLY A 34 -0.98 -28.77 15.09
N ARG A 35 -1.57 -29.05 16.25
CA ARG A 35 -1.00 -28.77 17.58
C ARG A 35 0.38 -29.41 17.76
N THR A 36 1.30 -28.69 18.39
CA THR A 36 2.29 -29.32 19.28
C THR A 36 2.43 -28.48 20.54
N ARG A 37 1.99 -29.06 21.66
CA ARG A 37 2.41 -28.71 23.03
C ARG A 37 3.80 -29.28 23.26
N ASN A 38 4.62 -28.56 24.02
CA ASN A 38 5.44 -29.00 25.18
C ASN A 38 6.48 -27.90 25.43
N ASN A 39 6.42 -27.23 26.58
CA ASN A 39 6.96 -27.67 27.87
C ASN A 39 8.49 -27.68 27.83
N ASP A 40 9.14 -26.68 28.42
CA ASP A 40 9.92 -26.91 29.65
C ASP A 40 10.53 -25.61 30.15
N ASN A 41 10.22 -25.34 31.40
CA ASN A 41 10.81 -24.33 32.25
C ASN A 41 12.25 -24.75 32.57
N SER A 42 13.24 -23.98 32.12
CA SER A 42 14.59 -24.07 32.64
C SER A 42 15.13 -22.67 32.94
N GLN A 43 15.02 -22.34 34.22
CA GLN A 43 15.85 -21.35 34.91
C GLN A 43 17.31 -21.43 34.44
N SER A 44 17.81 -20.31 33.93
CA SER A 44 19.23 -19.96 34.02
C SER A 44 19.29 -18.65 34.80
N ARG A 45 19.34 -18.74 36.12
CA ARG A 45 20.56 -18.54 36.92
C ARG A 45 21.26 -17.22 36.58
N TYR A 46 21.06 -16.25 37.48
CA TYR A 46 21.93 -15.09 37.66
C TYR A 46 23.39 -15.55 37.75
N SER A 47 24.23 -14.99 36.88
CA SER A 47 25.69 -14.95 37.05
C SER A 47 26.11 -13.48 36.98
N ASN A 48 26.67 -12.98 38.07
CA ASN A 48 27.35 -11.69 38.11
C ASN A 48 28.67 -11.86 37.36
N GLU A 49 28.80 -11.18 36.22
CA GLU A 49 30.08 -11.07 35.51
C GLU A 49 30.59 -9.64 35.74
N ASP A 50 31.56 -9.51 36.65
CA ASP A 50 32.30 -8.27 36.88
C ASP A 50 33.08 -7.91 35.61
N THR A 51 32.54 -7.02 34.79
CA THR A 51 33.24 -6.46 33.62
C THR A 51 33.18 -4.92 33.62
N VAL A 52 34.28 -4.34 34.08
CA VAL A 52 35.01 -3.16 33.57
C VAL A 52 34.22 -2.06 32.83
N GLY A 53 34.35 -0.82 33.34
CA GLY A 53 34.42 0.38 32.49
C GLY A 53 33.12 1.16 32.30
N GLY A 54 32.68 1.89 33.34
CA GLY A 54 31.64 2.92 33.21
C GLY A 54 32.14 4.16 32.48
N ALA A 55 32.23 4.09 31.15
CA ALA A 55 32.30 5.28 30.30
C ALA A 55 30.90 5.88 30.20
N GLY A 56 30.75 7.14 30.60
CA GLY A 56 29.49 7.87 30.62
C GLY A 56 28.80 7.83 29.26
N TYR A 57 27.59 7.28 29.24
CA TYR A 57 26.66 7.42 28.13
C TYR A 57 26.14 8.86 28.15
N ASP A 58 26.69 9.69 27.25
CA ASP A 58 26.10 10.98 26.92
C ASP A 58 24.72 10.75 26.28
N GLN A 59 23.69 10.98 27.08
CA GLN A 59 22.28 10.72 26.79
C GLN A 59 21.58 11.91 26.09
N SER A 60 22.35 12.87 25.55
CA SER A 60 21.80 14.11 24.98
C SER A 60 21.77 14.19 23.46
N ARG A 61 22.15 13.12 22.73
CA ARG A 61 21.89 13.03 21.28
C ARG A 61 20.43 12.63 21.00
N SER A 62 19.58 13.64 21.14
CA SER A 62 18.32 13.86 20.43
C SER A 62 17.53 12.58 20.07
N TYR A 63 16.72 12.12 21.02
CA TYR A 63 15.65 11.13 20.80
C TYR A 63 14.56 11.63 19.83
N SER A 64 14.67 12.86 19.32
CA SER A 64 13.65 13.53 18.52
C SER A 64 13.80 13.35 17.00
N ASP A 65 14.94 12.86 16.50
CA ASP A 65 15.17 12.73 15.04
C ASP A 65 14.71 11.38 14.44
N PHE A 66 14.29 10.42 15.26
CA PHE A 66 14.02 9.05 14.80
C PHE A 66 12.58 8.78 14.32
N TYR A 67 11.65 9.75 14.41
CA TYR A 67 10.26 9.59 13.95
C TYR A 67 9.96 10.31 12.63
N GLN A 68 10.92 10.41 11.70
CA GLN A 68 10.63 10.83 10.32
C GLN A 68 10.31 9.62 9.43
N GLY A 69 9.31 8.83 9.83
CA GLY A 69 8.63 7.94 8.91
C GLY A 69 7.39 8.66 8.41
N GLU A 70 7.42 9.21 7.19
CA GLU A 70 6.19 9.74 6.57
C GLU A 70 5.10 8.68 6.62
N SER A 71 3.94 9.03 7.17
CA SER A 71 2.81 8.11 7.19
C SER A 71 2.36 7.81 5.76
N GLN A 72 1.92 6.59 5.47
CA GLN A 72 1.40 6.21 4.14
C GLN A 72 0.28 7.16 3.67
N LEU A 73 -0.47 7.71 4.62
CA LEU A 73 -1.49 8.72 4.38
C LEU A 73 -0.90 10.03 3.86
N GLU A 74 0.22 10.49 4.43
CA GLU A 74 0.92 11.71 4.00
C GLU A 74 1.46 11.58 2.58
N GLN A 75 2.07 10.42 2.27
CA GLN A 75 2.51 10.10 0.91
C GLN A 75 1.34 10.06 -0.08
N ALA A 76 0.17 9.57 0.34
CA ALA A 76 -1.03 9.57 -0.49
C ALA A 76 -1.53 10.99 -0.80
N TYR A 77 -1.57 11.88 0.20
CA TYR A 77 -1.94 13.28 -0.01
C TYR A 77 -0.93 14.00 -0.92
N GLN A 78 0.37 13.76 -0.72
CA GLN A 78 1.42 14.30 -1.58
C GLN A 78 1.33 13.77 -3.02
N ALA A 79 1.03 12.49 -3.22
CA ALA A 79 0.87 11.89 -4.54
C ALA A 79 -0.28 12.52 -5.36
N LEU A 80 -1.33 13.01 -4.68
CA LEU A 80 -2.43 13.76 -5.29
C LEU A 80 -2.19 15.28 -5.32
N GLY A 81 -1.10 15.77 -4.73
CA GLY A 81 -0.78 17.19 -4.60
C GLY A 81 -1.79 17.94 -3.75
N LEU A 82 -2.23 17.33 -2.65
CA LEU A 82 -3.20 17.84 -1.70
C LEU A 82 -2.59 17.95 -0.30
N VAL A 83 -3.18 18.81 0.53
CA VAL A 83 -2.78 19.00 1.92
C VAL A 83 -3.56 18.03 2.82
N ARG A 84 -2.95 17.60 3.93
CA ARG A 84 -3.65 16.80 4.94
C ARG A 84 -4.85 17.58 5.49
N GLY A 85 -6.04 16.98 5.40
CA GLY A 85 -7.29 17.61 5.86
C GLY A 85 -8.18 18.19 4.76
N CYS A 86 -7.81 18.04 3.49
CA CYS A 86 -8.71 18.33 2.36
C CYS A 86 -9.99 17.51 2.42
N SER A 87 -11.08 18.03 1.86
CA SER A 87 -12.35 17.30 1.83
C SER A 87 -12.32 16.15 0.80
N LEU A 88 -13.10 15.10 1.05
CA LEU A 88 -13.24 13.98 0.10
C LEU A 88 -13.68 14.42 -1.31
N LYS A 89 -14.42 15.54 -1.40
CA LYS A 89 -14.84 16.15 -2.67
C LYS A 89 -13.64 16.67 -3.47
N GLU A 90 -12.69 17.33 -2.81
CA GLU A 90 -11.46 17.85 -3.44
C GLU A 90 -10.54 16.72 -3.86
N VAL A 91 -10.39 15.70 -3.00
CA VAL A 91 -9.64 14.47 -3.29
C VAL A 91 -10.17 13.81 -4.57
N LYS A 92 -11.50 13.65 -4.67
CA LYS A 92 -12.14 13.08 -5.87
C LYS A 92 -11.95 13.96 -7.11
N LYS A 93 -12.01 15.29 -6.97
CA LYS A 93 -11.79 16.21 -8.10
C LYS A 93 -10.37 16.09 -8.66
N ARG A 94 -9.35 16.12 -7.79
CA ARG A 94 -7.94 15.96 -8.20
C ARG A 94 -7.67 14.59 -8.80
N TYR A 95 -8.24 13.53 -8.23
CA TYR A 95 -8.17 12.18 -8.79
C TYR A 95 -8.65 12.14 -10.25
N ILE A 96 -9.82 12.73 -10.55
CA ILE A 96 -10.37 12.75 -11.91
C ILE A 96 -9.48 13.54 -12.88
N GLU A 97 -8.91 14.66 -12.44
CA GLU A 97 -8.01 15.49 -13.24
C GLU A 97 -6.71 14.73 -13.59
N LEU A 98 -6.09 14.09 -12.61
CA LEU A 98 -4.86 13.30 -12.79
C LEU A 98 -5.11 12.04 -13.63
N ALA A 99 -6.23 11.35 -13.40
CA ALA A 99 -6.60 10.17 -14.19
C ALA A 99 -6.83 10.51 -15.68
N LYS A 100 -7.44 11.67 -15.98
CA LYS A 100 -7.61 12.14 -17.36
C LYS A 100 -6.29 12.50 -18.04
N LYS A 101 -5.31 12.99 -17.27
CA LYS A 101 -3.96 13.34 -17.75
C LYS A 101 -3.13 12.08 -18.05
N ASN A 102 -3.28 11.06 -17.21
CA ASN A 102 -2.50 9.82 -17.28
C ASN A 102 -3.24 8.66 -17.96
N HIS A 103 -4.34 8.95 -18.68
CA HIS A 103 -5.17 7.92 -19.31
C HIS A 103 -4.40 7.19 -20.44
N PRO A 104 -4.44 5.85 -20.51
CA PRO A 104 -3.69 5.06 -21.49
C PRO A 104 -4.12 5.32 -22.95
N ASP A 105 -5.36 5.77 -23.18
CA ASP A 105 -5.82 6.21 -24.52
C ASP A 105 -5.07 7.44 -25.04
N LYS A 106 -4.62 8.34 -24.15
CA LYS A 106 -3.86 9.55 -24.51
C LYS A 106 -2.35 9.34 -24.45
N ASN A 107 -1.89 8.37 -23.65
CA ASN A 107 -0.48 8.02 -23.48
C ASN A 107 -0.23 6.52 -23.78
N PRO A 108 -0.53 6.03 -25.00
CA PRO A 108 -0.50 4.60 -25.30
C PRO A 108 0.89 3.96 -25.19
N ASN A 109 1.98 4.75 -25.21
CA ASN A 109 3.36 4.25 -25.25
C ASN A 109 4.19 4.60 -24.00
N LYS A 110 3.57 5.16 -22.95
CA LYS A 110 4.30 5.55 -21.74
C LYS A 110 4.02 4.59 -20.60
N VAL A 111 4.98 3.70 -20.33
CA VAL A 111 4.99 2.82 -19.14
C VAL A 111 4.92 3.65 -17.85
N GLU A 112 5.49 4.86 -17.86
CA GLU A 112 5.42 5.82 -16.75
C GLU A 112 3.99 6.26 -16.43
N ALA A 113 3.13 6.44 -17.43
CA ALA A 113 1.74 6.85 -17.20
C ALA A 113 0.94 5.76 -16.45
N GLN A 114 1.25 4.48 -16.72
CA GLN A 114 0.67 3.35 -16.00
C GLN A 114 1.14 3.31 -14.54
N ALA A 115 2.43 3.54 -14.29
CA ALA A 115 2.98 3.60 -12.94
C ALA A 115 2.39 4.76 -12.14
N GLU A 116 2.27 5.95 -12.75
CA GLU A 116 1.64 7.11 -12.12
C GLU A 116 0.16 6.89 -11.84
N MET A 117 -0.60 6.31 -12.78
CA MET A 117 -2.02 5.97 -12.57
C MET A 117 -2.20 5.01 -11.40
N THR A 118 -1.32 4.00 -11.29
CA THR A 118 -1.33 3.06 -10.17
C THR A 118 -1.07 3.77 -8.84
N LYS A 119 -0.10 4.69 -8.81
CA LYS A 119 0.20 5.52 -7.63
C LYS A 119 -1.00 6.40 -7.22
N ILE A 120 -1.68 7.00 -8.20
CA ILE A 120 -2.87 7.85 -7.99
C ILE A 120 -4.03 7.03 -7.42
N ASN A 121 -4.28 5.82 -7.94
CA ASN A 121 -5.32 4.92 -7.43
C ASN A 121 -5.05 4.51 -5.97
N ASN A 122 -3.84 4.05 -5.68
CA ASN A 122 -3.45 3.64 -4.32
C ASN A 122 -3.55 4.80 -3.32
N ALA A 123 -3.18 6.01 -3.74
CA ALA A 123 -3.31 7.21 -2.92
C ALA A 123 -4.77 7.54 -2.60
N TYR A 124 -5.65 7.47 -3.61
CA TYR A 124 -7.08 7.70 -3.43
C TYR A 124 -7.71 6.70 -2.45
N GLU A 125 -7.41 5.40 -2.60
CA GLU A 125 -7.92 4.34 -1.72
C GLU A 125 -7.50 4.55 -0.27
N THR A 126 -6.22 4.82 -0.03
CA THR A 126 -5.67 5.08 1.32
C THR A 126 -6.41 6.24 2.01
N ILE A 127 -6.64 7.33 1.27
CA ILE A 127 -7.34 8.51 1.82
C ILE A 127 -8.80 8.17 2.12
N VAL A 128 -9.49 7.48 1.20
CA VAL A 128 -10.89 7.07 1.41
C VAL A 128 -11.03 6.14 2.60
N GLU A 129 -10.11 5.20 2.80
CA GLU A 129 -10.11 4.29 3.94
C GLU A 129 -9.92 5.06 5.27
N ASP A 130 -9.00 6.02 5.33
CA ASP A 130 -8.82 6.89 6.49
C ASP A 130 -10.08 7.72 6.79
N PHE A 131 -10.75 8.26 5.76
CA PHE A 131 -12.03 8.95 5.92
C PHE A 131 -13.13 8.03 6.47
N ASN A 132 -13.21 6.80 5.97
CA ASN A 132 -14.18 5.82 6.44
C ASN A 132 -13.89 5.36 7.88
N ARG A 133 -12.61 5.25 8.25
CA ARG A 133 -12.18 4.86 9.61
C ARG A 133 -12.47 5.92 10.66
N ARG A 134 -12.46 7.21 10.27
CA ARG A 134 -12.74 8.35 11.16
C ARG A 134 -14.23 8.62 11.37
N LYS A 135 -15.09 8.02 10.56
CA LYS A 135 -16.55 8.18 10.63
C LYS A 135 -17.15 7.23 11.65
#